data_AF-A0A846UVZ7-F1
#
_entry.id   AF-A0A846UVZ7-F1
#
_cell.length_a   1.000
_cell.length_b   1.000
_cell.length_c   1.000
_cell.angle_alpha   90.00
_cell.angle_beta   90.00
_cell.angle_gamma   90.00
#
_symmetry.space_group_name_H-M   'P 1'
#
loop_
_entity.id
_entity.type
_entity.pdbx_description
1 polymer ?
#
loop_
_entity_poly.entity_id
_entity_poly.type
_entity_poly.pdbx_seq_one_letter_code
_entity_poly.pdbx_strand_id
1 'polypeptide(L)'
;MLRTRSCLIFALCLSSNFAAVAADAPPFEPAQAKAWFAEATQQCQKDGGKLWGASLCGPIMLVDPPTRRVIANQADAQGLLKGEQGVFTGHLPDDVSFANSSLDWAGVRWAQMGWPLPADAGQRRVLMAHESFHRIQPQVGLDPPHELGNDQLDTLQGRYLMQLEWRALAKAVAAADDKARRSHAADALLFRAARYRQFPDAAQSERSLERNEGLAEYTGIAIGAVSPAERTALTADDLVSHVSAPSFVRSFAYATGPGYGLLLDRYLPAWRQRIRTPDTGLSDLLAGALGIKNVNVTDAQVQRRAAAYDGPALLAAEQAREQRHQQDIARYKALLVDGPRLVLPLHEPKVMFNPSTLVPLGEAGTVYPTIKVLSDWGAIEVSAGALLAPDWKHLYVAVPGKQAARTGTIAGPGWTLKLNDGWRMEAGERPGDLLVSPANQGAH
;
A
#
# COMPACT_ATOMS: atom_id res chain seq x y z
N MET A 1 3.88 -32.54 11.25
CA MET A 1 3.41 -32.27 9.88
C MET A 1 3.69 -30.80 9.58
N LEU A 2 4.70 -30.55 8.74
CA LEU A 2 5.13 -29.21 8.34
C LEU A 2 3.97 -28.50 7.64
N ARG A 3 3.47 -27.41 8.23
CA ARG A 3 2.61 -26.45 7.55
C ARG A 3 3.53 -25.48 6.78
N THR A 4 3.79 -25.79 5.52
CA THR A 4 4.28 -24.81 4.54
C THR A 4 3.17 -23.79 4.32
N ARG A 5 3.24 -22.66 5.03
CA ARG A 5 2.48 -21.45 4.68
C ARG A 5 3.25 -20.77 3.56
N SER A 6 2.73 -20.84 2.34
CA SER A 6 3.25 -20.10 1.19
C SER A 6 3.29 -18.60 1.52
N CYS A 7 4.49 -18.05 1.61
CA CYS A 7 4.72 -16.61 1.60
C CYS A 7 4.36 -16.06 0.22
N LEU A 8 3.14 -15.55 0.07
CA LEU A 8 2.85 -14.58 -0.98
C LEU A 8 3.45 -13.25 -0.52
N ILE A 9 4.63 -12.93 -1.04
CA ILE A 9 5.09 -11.55 -1.13
C ILE A 9 4.11 -10.86 -2.08
N PHE A 10 3.08 -10.23 -1.53
CA PHE A 10 2.25 -9.33 -2.31
C PHE A 10 3.07 -8.08 -2.61
N ALA A 11 3.73 -8.09 -3.76
CA ALA A 11 4.14 -6.87 -4.44
C ALA A 11 2.89 -6.00 -4.60
N LEU A 12 2.78 -4.94 -3.79
CA LEU A 12 1.78 -3.92 -4.05
C LEU A 12 2.25 -3.10 -5.24
N CYS A 13 1.65 -3.37 -6.40
CA CYS A 13 1.29 -2.26 -7.27
C CYS A 13 0.46 -1.31 -6.41
N LEU A 14 1.10 -0.24 -5.91
CA LEU A 14 0.39 0.98 -5.57
C LEU A 14 -0.31 1.43 -6.85
N SER A 15 -1.52 0.94 -7.07
CA SER A 15 -2.46 1.54 -7.99
C SER A 15 -2.90 2.85 -7.36
N SER A 16 -2.02 3.85 -7.39
CA SER A 16 -2.44 5.21 -7.67
C SER A 16 -3.38 5.12 -8.87
N ASN A 17 -4.52 5.81 -8.81
CA ASN A 17 -5.54 5.78 -9.86
C ASN A 17 -4.93 6.00 -11.26
N PHE A 18 -4.57 4.92 -11.96
CA PHE A 18 -4.02 4.96 -13.32
C PHE A 18 -5.07 5.39 -14.36
N ALA A 19 -6.33 5.57 -13.96
CA ALA A 19 -7.44 5.80 -14.87
C ALA A 19 -7.67 7.29 -15.25
N ALA A 20 -6.88 8.25 -14.74
CA ALA A 20 -7.12 9.67 -15.04
C ALA A 20 -5.87 10.52 -15.40
N VAL A 21 -4.68 9.92 -15.58
CA VAL A 21 -3.43 10.67 -15.81
C VAL A 21 -2.78 10.35 -17.17
N ALA A 22 -3.45 9.62 -18.06
CA ALA A 22 -2.84 9.20 -19.33
C ALA A 22 -2.65 10.34 -20.35
N ALA A 23 -3.34 11.48 -20.21
CA ALA A 23 -3.33 12.54 -21.22
C ALA A 23 -2.12 13.50 -21.13
N ASP A 24 -1.46 13.61 -19.97
CA ASP A 24 -0.37 14.59 -19.71
C ASP A 24 0.93 13.95 -19.22
N ALA A 25 1.05 12.61 -19.22
CA ALA A 25 2.28 11.95 -18.83
C ALA A 25 3.39 12.23 -19.86
N PRO A 26 4.63 12.58 -19.42
CA PRO A 26 5.74 12.71 -20.34
C PRO A 26 5.94 11.39 -21.09
N PRO A 27 6.34 11.45 -22.37
CA PRO A 27 6.58 10.25 -23.14
C PRO A 27 7.74 9.48 -22.50
N PHE A 28 7.65 8.14 -22.50
CA PHE A 28 8.62 7.28 -21.83
C PHE A 28 9.95 7.19 -22.60
N GLU A 29 10.65 8.31 -22.74
CA GLU A 29 11.77 8.45 -23.67
C GLU A 29 13.12 8.56 -22.96
N PRO A 30 14.21 8.05 -23.58
CA PRO A 30 15.55 8.08 -23.01
C PRO A 30 15.99 9.43 -22.44
N ALA A 31 15.68 10.53 -23.13
CA ALA A 31 16.08 11.88 -22.71
C ALA A 31 15.46 12.29 -21.36
N GLN A 32 14.17 12.00 -21.14
CA GLN A 32 13.49 12.37 -19.90
C GLN A 32 13.92 11.47 -18.74
N ALA A 33 14.05 10.16 -18.99
CA ALA A 33 14.59 9.22 -18.00
C ALA A 33 16.00 9.63 -17.55
N LYS A 34 16.86 10.01 -18.50
CA LYS A 34 18.22 10.50 -18.22
C LYS A 34 18.22 11.75 -17.33
N ALA A 35 17.32 12.69 -17.58
CA ALA A 35 17.19 13.90 -16.75
C ALA A 35 16.81 13.55 -15.30
N TRP A 36 15.89 12.61 -15.10
CA TRP A 36 15.52 12.13 -13.76
C TRP A 36 16.64 11.35 -13.08
N PHE A 37 17.40 10.54 -13.81
CA PHE A 37 18.60 9.89 -13.27
C PHE A 37 19.68 10.89 -12.84
N ALA A 38 19.84 11.99 -13.60
CA ALA A 38 20.74 13.07 -13.21
C ALA A 38 20.26 13.78 -11.93
N GLU A 39 18.95 14.01 -11.78
CA GLU A 39 18.34 14.55 -10.56
C GLU A 39 18.58 13.63 -9.35
N ALA A 40 18.34 12.32 -9.48
CA ALA A 40 18.64 11.34 -8.44
C ALA A 40 20.13 11.31 -8.07
N THR A 41 21.01 11.38 -9.08
CA THR A 41 22.47 11.42 -8.91
C THR A 41 22.89 12.66 -8.12
N GLN A 42 22.33 13.82 -8.42
CA GLN A 42 22.61 15.06 -7.70
C GLN A 42 22.23 14.95 -6.21
N GLN A 43 21.05 14.40 -5.89
CA GLN A 43 20.61 14.27 -4.50
C GLN A 43 21.48 13.27 -3.72
N CYS A 44 21.76 12.11 -4.29
CA CYS A 44 22.56 11.09 -3.61
C CYS A 44 24.02 11.53 -3.42
N GLN A 45 24.61 12.25 -4.38
CA GLN A 45 25.98 12.77 -4.27
C GLN A 45 26.10 13.86 -3.21
N LYS A 46 25.07 14.71 -3.07
CA LYS A 46 25.01 15.74 -2.01
C LYS A 46 25.03 15.13 -0.61
N ASP A 47 24.26 14.05 -0.42
CA ASP A 47 24.31 13.27 0.82
C ASP A 47 25.68 12.58 0.98
N GLY A 48 26.17 11.91 -0.06
CA GLY A 48 27.46 11.21 -0.04
C GLY A 48 27.52 10.07 0.97
N GLY A 49 26.38 9.50 1.34
CA GLY A 49 26.25 8.46 2.36
C GLY A 49 26.30 8.97 3.80
N LYS A 50 26.20 10.28 4.04
CA LYS A 50 26.21 10.84 5.40
C LYS A 50 25.01 10.39 6.23
N LEU A 51 23.84 10.22 5.61
CA LEU A 51 22.62 9.87 6.33
C LEU A 51 22.68 8.47 6.96
N TRP A 52 23.12 7.47 6.20
CA TRP A 52 23.07 6.05 6.59
C TRP A 52 24.44 5.36 6.65
N GLY A 53 25.53 6.05 6.34
CA GLY A 53 26.85 5.43 6.20
C GLY A 53 27.00 4.60 4.92
N ALA A 54 26.05 4.69 3.99
CA ALA A 54 26.07 4.06 2.67
C ALA A 54 25.45 5.01 1.65
N SER A 55 26.02 5.06 0.44
CA SER A 55 25.54 5.95 -0.62
C SER A 55 24.26 5.40 -1.26
N LEU A 56 23.27 6.27 -1.44
CA LEU A 56 22.08 5.95 -2.23
C LEU A 56 22.35 5.99 -3.75
N CYS A 57 23.50 6.52 -4.18
CA CYS A 57 23.86 6.48 -5.60
C CYS A 57 24.03 5.03 -6.05
N GLY A 58 23.46 4.69 -7.22
CA GLY A 58 23.57 3.35 -7.76
C GLY A 58 22.55 3.06 -8.86
N PRO A 59 22.33 1.77 -9.16
CA PRO A 59 21.50 1.32 -10.27
C PRO A 59 20.02 1.70 -10.05
N ILE A 60 19.44 2.36 -11.05
CA ILE A 60 18.03 2.73 -11.11
C ILE A 60 17.45 2.24 -12.45
N MET A 61 16.28 1.64 -12.41
CA MET A 61 15.50 1.27 -13.59
C MET A 61 14.08 1.84 -13.53
N LEU A 62 13.63 2.39 -14.64
CA LEU A 62 12.25 2.81 -14.87
C LEU A 62 11.59 1.80 -15.80
N VAL A 63 10.37 1.38 -15.46
CA VAL A 63 9.59 0.42 -16.23
C VAL A 63 8.28 1.07 -16.63
N ASP A 64 7.92 1.00 -17.91
CA ASP A 64 6.57 1.32 -18.37
C ASP A 64 5.66 0.11 -18.14
N PRO A 65 4.74 0.14 -17.14
CA PRO A 65 4.03 -1.07 -16.74
C PRO A 65 3.22 -1.76 -17.84
N PRO A 66 2.50 -1.04 -18.74
CA PRO A 66 1.74 -1.65 -19.83
C PRO A 66 2.60 -2.41 -20.84
N THR A 67 3.79 -1.90 -21.18
CA THR A 67 4.64 -2.47 -22.24
C THR A 67 5.82 -3.25 -21.70
N ARG A 68 6.09 -3.17 -20.39
CA ARG A 68 7.28 -3.71 -19.72
C ARG A 68 8.61 -3.22 -20.33
N ARG A 69 8.58 -2.15 -21.12
CA ARG A 69 9.78 -1.47 -21.62
C ARG A 69 10.57 -0.92 -20.44
N VAL A 70 11.89 -1.02 -20.50
CA VAL A 70 12.80 -0.60 -19.44
C VAL A 70 13.73 0.51 -19.95
N ILE A 71 13.97 1.51 -19.12
CA ILE A 71 15.08 2.45 -19.26
C ILE A 71 15.85 2.49 -17.94
N ALA A 72 17.16 2.26 -17.97
CA ALA A 72 18.02 2.19 -16.80
C ALA A 72 19.21 3.15 -16.89
N ASN A 73 19.76 3.55 -15.75
CA ASN A 73 20.88 4.49 -15.67
C ASN A 73 22.27 3.86 -15.89
N GLN A 74 22.35 2.52 -15.94
CA GLN A 74 23.59 1.78 -16.19
C GLN A 74 23.31 0.46 -16.91
N ALA A 75 24.36 -0.22 -17.37
CA ALA A 75 24.27 -1.57 -17.93
C ALA A 75 23.93 -2.60 -16.84
N ASP A 76 23.23 -3.66 -17.23
CA ASP A 76 23.18 -4.89 -16.44
C ASP A 76 24.44 -5.75 -16.67
N ALA A 77 24.66 -6.75 -15.82
CA ALA A 77 25.85 -7.59 -15.87
C ALA A 77 25.78 -8.68 -16.97
N GLN A 78 24.59 -8.95 -17.52
CA GLN A 78 24.34 -10.00 -18.51
C GLN A 78 24.19 -9.44 -19.93
N GLY A 79 24.24 -8.12 -20.10
CA GLY A 79 24.12 -7.43 -21.38
C GLY A 79 22.72 -7.50 -21.99
N LEU A 80 21.68 -7.68 -21.18
CA LEU A 80 20.29 -7.70 -21.65
C LEU A 80 19.79 -6.31 -22.03
N LEU A 81 20.26 -5.26 -21.36
CA LEU A 81 20.00 -3.87 -21.67
C LEU A 81 21.05 -3.33 -22.65
N LYS A 82 20.60 -2.54 -23.63
CA LYS A 82 21.45 -1.97 -24.68
C LYS A 82 21.60 -0.47 -24.50
N GLY A 83 22.83 0.02 -24.65
CA GLY A 83 23.12 1.44 -24.52
C GLY A 83 22.48 2.25 -25.64
N GLU A 84 21.73 3.30 -25.27
CA GLU A 84 21.06 4.21 -26.20
C GLU A 84 21.00 5.61 -25.56
N GLN A 85 21.46 6.64 -26.26
CA GLN A 85 21.37 8.06 -25.81
C GLN A 85 21.95 8.35 -24.41
N GLY A 86 22.87 7.50 -23.93
CA GLY A 86 23.49 7.61 -22.60
C GLY A 86 22.64 7.06 -21.46
N VAL A 87 21.67 6.21 -21.76
CA VAL A 87 20.95 5.31 -20.85
C VAL A 87 20.99 3.89 -21.42
N PHE A 88 20.34 2.93 -20.75
CA PHE A 88 20.28 1.54 -21.18
C PHE A 88 18.82 1.10 -21.32
N THR A 89 18.44 0.60 -22.48
CA THR A 89 17.05 0.26 -22.82
C THR A 89 16.88 -1.25 -23.02
N GLY A 90 15.68 -1.75 -22.75
CA GLY A 90 15.36 -3.17 -22.91
C GLY A 90 13.92 -3.47 -22.54
N HIS A 91 13.66 -4.73 -22.21
CA HIS A 91 12.33 -5.23 -21.85
C HIS A 91 12.43 -6.14 -20.63
N LEU A 92 11.54 -5.96 -19.66
CA LEU A 92 11.47 -6.80 -18.47
C LEU A 92 10.69 -8.08 -18.82
N PRO A 93 11.27 -9.29 -18.71
CA PRO A 93 10.59 -10.55 -19.02
C PRO A 93 9.31 -10.76 -18.20
N ASP A 94 8.28 -11.40 -18.74
CA ASP A 94 6.96 -11.54 -18.09
C ASP A 94 7.00 -12.30 -16.75
N ASP A 95 8.00 -13.15 -16.55
CA ASP A 95 8.24 -13.92 -15.33
C ASP A 95 8.98 -13.13 -14.24
N VAL A 96 9.44 -11.91 -14.53
CA VAL A 96 10.07 -11.02 -13.55
C VAL A 96 9.01 -10.08 -12.95
N SER A 97 8.91 -10.04 -11.62
CA SER A 97 7.97 -9.15 -10.94
C SER A 97 8.27 -7.67 -11.22
N PHE A 98 7.22 -6.87 -11.29
CA PHE A 98 7.30 -5.40 -11.31
C PHE A 98 6.66 -4.85 -10.03
N ALA A 99 7.43 -4.06 -9.28
CA ALA A 99 6.96 -3.26 -8.16
C ALA A 99 7.88 -2.05 -7.97
N ASN A 100 7.38 -0.99 -7.33
CA ASN A 100 8.26 0.03 -6.79
C ASN A 100 8.97 -0.57 -5.56
N SER A 101 10.23 -0.95 -5.70
CA SER A 101 11.11 -1.45 -4.64
C SER A 101 12.51 -1.77 -5.19
N SER A 102 13.31 -2.51 -4.44
CA SER A 102 14.53 -3.14 -4.96
C SER A 102 14.25 -4.42 -5.76
N LEU A 103 14.98 -4.65 -6.85
CA LEU A 103 14.91 -5.87 -7.68
C LEU A 103 16.31 -6.40 -8.00
N ASP A 104 16.59 -7.66 -7.68
CA ASP A 104 17.77 -8.36 -8.20
C ASP A 104 17.46 -8.95 -9.58
N TRP A 105 18.01 -8.35 -10.63
CA TRP A 105 17.79 -8.81 -12.01
C TRP A 105 19.02 -8.58 -12.88
N ALA A 106 19.30 -9.55 -13.74
CA ALA A 106 20.41 -9.53 -14.69
C ALA A 106 21.78 -9.24 -14.02
N GLY A 107 21.98 -9.75 -12.81
CA GLY A 107 23.20 -9.61 -12.02
C GLY A 107 23.39 -8.23 -11.36
N VAL A 108 22.35 -7.40 -11.31
CA VAL A 108 22.37 -6.08 -10.66
C VAL A 108 21.19 -5.95 -9.70
N ARG A 109 21.41 -5.31 -8.54
CA ARG A 109 20.35 -4.91 -7.61
C ARG A 109 19.88 -3.51 -7.95
N TRP A 110 18.72 -3.40 -8.58
CA TRP A 110 18.12 -2.15 -9.04
C TRP A 110 17.23 -1.52 -7.98
N ALA A 111 17.13 -0.19 -7.97
CA ALA A 111 15.92 0.49 -7.52
C ALA A 111 14.96 0.56 -8.72
N GLN A 112 13.84 -0.17 -8.65
CA GLN A 112 12.82 -0.25 -9.69
C GLN A 112 11.69 0.72 -9.41
N MET A 113 11.27 1.48 -10.43
CA MET A 113 10.12 2.38 -10.36
C MET A 113 9.26 2.28 -11.62
N GLY A 114 7.95 2.45 -11.46
CA GLY A 114 7.01 2.63 -12.55
C GLY A 114 7.09 4.01 -13.20
N TRP A 115 7.00 4.04 -14.53
CA TRP A 115 6.77 5.25 -15.29
C TRP A 115 5.27 5.61 -15.37
N PRO A 116 4.90 6.91 -15.39
CA PRO A 116 5.73 8.07 -15.10
C PRO A 116 5.98 8.24 -13.59
N LEU A 117 7.10 8.86 -13.23
CA LEU A 117 7.30 9.35 -11.86
C LEU A 117 6.40 10.59 -11.60
N PRO A 118 6.19 10.99 -10.33
CA PRO A 118 5.41 12.17 -10.00
C PRO A 118 5.83 13.42 -10.78
N ALA A 119 4.83 14.21 -11.22
CA ALA A 119 5.07 15.47 -11.91
C ALA A 119 5.68 16.52 -10.97
N ASP A 120 5.20 16.58 -9.72
CA ASP A 120 5.80 17.43 -8.69
C ASP A 120 7.25 17.03 -8.43
N ALA A 121 8.14 18.02 -8.47
CA ALA A 121 9.57 17.77 -8.39
C ALA A 121 10.00 17.30 -7.00
N GLY A 122 9.39 17.81 -5.93
CA GLY A 122 9.66 17.35 -4.57
C GLY A 122 9.30 15.88 -4.40
N GLN A 123 8.06 15.53 -4.75
CA GLN A 123 7.54 14.17 -4.66
C GLN A 123 8.32 13.18 -5.55
N ARG A 124 8.76 13.61 -6.75
CA ARG A 124 9.61 12.78 -7.60
C ARG A 124 10.97 12.47 -6.97
N ARG A 125 11.61 13.48 -6.37
CA ARG A 125 12.90 13.28 -5.68
C ARG A 125 12.75 12.39 -4.46
N VAL A 126 11.67 12.56 -3.72
CA VAL A 126 11.31 11.70 -2.58
C VAL A 126 11.19 10.25 -3.04
N LEU A 127 10.37 9.97 -4.05
CA LEU A 127 10.20 8.62 -4.59
C LEU A 127 11.53 8.00 -5.06
N MET A 128 12.34 8.73 -5.84
CA MET A 128 13.63 8.19 -6.31
C MET A 128 14.60 7.86 -5.16
N ALA A 129 14.63 8.69 -4.11
CA ALA A 129 15.46 8.44 -2.93
C ALA A 129 14.88 7.35 -2.03
N HIS A 130 13.55 7.25 -1.92
CA HIS A 130 12.83 6.17 -1.24
C HIS A 130 13.20 4.81 -1.84
N GLU A 131 13.02 4.63 -3.16
CA GLU A 131 13.34 3.35 -3.80
C GLU A 131 14.84 3.04 -3.79
N SER A 132 15.67 4.08 -3.88
CA SER A 132 17.12 3.93 -3.73
C SER A 132 17.52 3.50 -2.31
N PHE A 133 16.73 3.82 -1.29
CA PHE A 133 16.94 3.33 0.07
C PHE A 133 16.64 1.84 0.19
N HIS A 134 15.52 1.34 -0.34
CA HIS A 134 15.22 -0.11 -0.35
C HIS A 134 16.35 -0.94 -0.98
N ARG A 135 17.03 -0.41 -1.99
CA ARG A 135 18.21 -1.06 -2.59
C ARG A 135 19.34 -1.28 -1.58
N ILE A 136 19.61 -0.31 -0.70
CA ILE A 136 20.71 -0.36 0.28
C ILE A 136 20.27 -0.78 1.70
N GLN A 137 18.97 -0.91 1.95
CA GLN A 137 18.40 -1.25 3.25
C GLN A 137 19.03 -2.52 3.89
N PRO A 138 19.32 -3.59 3.13
CA PRO A 138 20.08 -4.74 3.65
C PRO A 138 21.50 -4.39 4.05
N GLN A 139 22.20 -3.61 3.22
CA GLN A 139 23.59 -3.20 3.45
C GLN A 139 23.74 -2.41 4.76
N VAL A 140 22.72 -1.65 5.17
CA VAL A 140 22.75 -0.83 6.38
C VAL A 140 22.16 -1.53 7.61
N GLY A 141 21.82 -2.82 7.50
CA GLY A 141 21.29 -3.64 8.58
C GLY A 141 19.87 -3.27 9.00
N LEU A 142 19.05 -2.78 8.07
CA LEU A 142 17.67 -2.34 8.31
C LEU A 142 16.66 -3.14 7.50
N ASP A 143 17.03 -4.35 7.09
CA ASP A 143 16.09 -5.28 6.46
C ASP A 143 14.83 -5.41 7.31
N PRO A 144 13.64 -5.32 6.70
CA PRO A 144 12.42 -5.50 7.45
C PRO A 144 12.34 -6.96 7.92
N PRO A 145 12.19 -7.22 9.24
CA PRO A 145 11.74 -8.54 9.67
C PRO A 145 10.33 -8.73 9.09
N HIS A 146 10.07 -9.91 8.50
CA HIS A 146 8.82 -10.30 7.84
C HIS A 146 7.63 -9.40 8.19
N GLU A 147 7.09 -8.70 7.19
CA GLU A 147 6.01 -7.74 7.41
C GLU A 147 4.80 -8.42 8.06
N LEU A 148 4.31 -7.81 9.14
CA LEU A 148 3.15 -8.26 9.88
C LEU A 148 1.90 -7.47 9.46
N GLY A 149 0.73 -8.07 9.62
CA GLY A 149 -0.55 -7.42 9.37
C GLY A 149 -0.82 -6.29 10.38
N ASN A 150 -1.43 -5.21 9.89
CA ASN A 150 -1.84 -4.05 10.70
C ASN A 150 -3.35 -3.85 10.70
N ASP A 151 -4.12 -4.94 10.68
CA ASP A 151 -5.58 -4.97 10.52
C ASP A 151 -6.33 -4.11 11.57
N GLN A 152 -5.71 -3.84 12.73
CA GLN A 152 -6.25 -2.90 13.71
C GLN A 152 -6.50 -1.51 13.10
N LEU A 153 -5.73 -1.12 12.09
CA LEU A 153 -5.85 0.14 11.38
C LEU A 153 -7.02 0.20 10.39
N ASP A 154 -7.79 -0.88 10.25
CA ASP A 154 -9.10 -0.89 9.59
C ASP A 154 -10.26 -0.92 10.59
N THR A 155 -9.99 -0.81 11.89
CA THR A 155 -11.03 -0.57 12.89
C THR A 155 -11.25 0.94 13.07
N LEU A 156 -12.47 1.33 13.46
CA LEU A 156 -12.79 2.71 13.83
C LEU A 156 -11.77 3.30 14.81
N GLN A 157 -11.46 2.58 15.90
CA GLN A 157 -10.57 3.11 16.94
C GLN A 157 -9.11 3.16 16.49
N GLY A 158 -8.65 2.18 15.70
CA GLY A 158 -7.31 2.22 15.12
C GLY A 158 -7.12 3.41 14.18
N ARG A 159 -8.07 3.65 13.27
CA ARG A 159 -8.07 4.81 12.36
C ARG A 159 -8.18 6.13 13.09
N TYR A 160 -9.04 6.21 14.10
CA TYR A 160 -9.24 7.42 14.91
C TYR A 160 -7.94 7.84 15.62
N LEU A 161 -7.33 6.91 16.35
CA LEU A 161 -6.12 7.19 17.13
C LEU A 161 -4.89 7.42 16.23
N MET A 162 -4.80 6.73 15.08
CA MET A 162 -3.74 7.00 14.09
C MET A 162 -3.85 8.41 13.49
N GLN A 163 -5.06 8.86 13.13
CA GLN A 163 -5.25 10.20 12.58
C GLN A 163 -5.00 11.30 13.63
N LEU A 164 -5.36 11.08 14.89
CA LEU A 164 -4.98 11.98 15.98
C LEU A 164 -3.44 12.07 16.13
N GLU A 165 -2.77 10.93 16.04
CA GLU A 165 -1.31 10.86 16.05
C GLU A 165 -0.69 11.66 14.89
N TRP A 166 -1.17 11.48 13.65
CA TRP A 166 -0.69 12.27 12.51
C TRP A 166 -0.92 13.77 12.67
N ARG A 167 -2.11 14.18 13.12
CA ARG A 167 -2.41 15.61 13.37
C ARG A 167 -1.50 16.19 14.45
N ALA A 168 -1.18 15.41 15.47
CA ALA A 168 -0.24 15.81 16.51
C ALA A 168 1.20 15.91 16.00
N LEU A 169 1.66 14.96 15.18
CA LEU A 169 2.95 15.04 14.50
C LEU A 169 3.03 16.24 13.57
N ALA A 170 1.98 16.54 12.80
CA ALA A 170 1.95 17.68 11.89
C ALA A 170 2.14 19.00 12.65
N LYS A 171 1.40 19.18 13.76
CA LYS A 171 1.60 20.36 14.64
C LYS A 171 2.98 20.38 15.29
N ALA A 172 3.53 19.22 15.68
CA ALA A 172 4.87 19.16 16.25
C ALA A 172 5.95 19.58 15.24
N VAL A 173 5.91 19.04 14.03
CA VAL A 173 6.86 19.37 12.96
C VAL A 173 6.79 20.85 12.58
N ALA A 174 5.58 21.42 12.50
CA ALA A 174 5.35 22.81 12.12
C ALA A 174 5.60 23.84 13.25
N ALA A 175 5.64 23.42 14.52
CA ALA A 175 5.73 24.34 15.65
C ALA A 175 7.04 25.15 15.66
N ALA A 176 6.94 26.47 15.75
CA ALA A 176 8.10 27.36 15.77
C ALA A 176 8.86 27.33 17.10
N ASP A 177 8.15 27.24 18.23
CA ASP A 177 8.74 27.18 19.56
C ASP A 177 8.91 25.73 20.06
N ASP A 178 10.00 25.49 20.80
CA ASP A 178 10.36 24.13 21.25
C ASP A 178 9.37 23.57 22.28
N LYS A 179 8.70 24.44 23.05
CA LYS A 179 7.74 24.03 24.07
C LYS A 179 6.47 23.46 23.42
N ALA A 180 5.89 24.17 22.44
CA ALA A 180 4.76 23.69 21.67
C ALA A 180 5.12 22.43 20.88
N ARG A 181 6.30 22.39 20.26
CA ARG A 181 6.81 21.21 19.56
C ARG A 181 6.84 19.97 20.45
N ARG A 182 7.46 20.08 21.63
CA ARG A 182 7.50 18.98 22.62
C ARG A 182 6.10 18.59 23.11
N SER A 183 5.22 19.56 23.33
CA SER A 183 3.84 19.29 23.75
C SER A 183 3.09 18.48 22.70
N HIS A 184 3.18 18.87 21.42
CA HIS A 184 2.50 18.15 20.34
C HIS A 184 3.13 16.77 20.07
N ALA A 185 4.45 16.64 20.20
CA ALA A 185 5.11 15.33 20.14
C ALA A 185 4.66 14.40 21.28
N ALA A 186 4.45 14.95 22.49
CA ALA A 186 3.92 14.18 23.61
C ALA A 186 2.48 13.71 23.38
N ASP A 187 1.63 14.54 22.79
CA ASP A 187 0.26 14.16 22.44
C ASP A 187 0.24 13.08 21.33
N ALA A 188 1.12 13.15 20.33
CA ALA A 188 1.27 12.08 19.33
C ALA A 188 1.63 10.73 19.97
N LEU A 189 2.62 10.74 20.86
CA LEU A 189 3.03 9.54 21.61
C LEU A 189 1.91 9.03 22.55
N LEU A 190 1.08 9.93 23.10
CA LEU A 190 -0.08 9.57 23.91
C LEU A 190 -1.13 8.81 23.07
N PHE A 191 -1.45 9.29 21.87
CA PHE A 191 -2.42 8.64 20.98
C PHE A 191 -1.92 7.27 20.52
N ARG A 192 -0.63 7.14 20.18
CA ARG A 192 0.01 5.85 19.90
C ARG A 192 -0.08 4.90 21.10
N ALA A 193 0.25 5.37 22.30
CA ALA A 193 0.18 4.54 23.51
C ALA A 193 -1.25 4.09 23.83
N ALA A 194 -2.26 4.94 23.61
CA ALA A 194 -3.66 4.54 23.73
C ALA A 194 -4.03 3.43 22.73
N ARG A 195 -3.52 3.52 21.50
CA ARG A 195 -3.73 2.54 20.43
C ARG A 195 -3.07 1.20 20.77
N TYR A 196 -1.83 1.19 21.24
CA TYR A 196 -1.14 -0.04 21.67
C TYR A 196 -1.76 -0.68 22.91
N ARG A 197 -2.33 0.10 23.82
CA ARG A 197 -3.11 -0.45 24.94
C ARG A 197 -4.37 -1.18 24.47
N GLN A 198 -5.01 -0.70 23.40
CA GLN A 198 -6.21 -1.34 22.84
C GLN A 198 -5.86 -2.51 21.91
N PHE A 199 -4.73 -2.45 21.22
CA PHE A 199 -4.24 -3.45 20.27
C PHE A 199 -2.81 -3.85 20.64
N PRO A 200 -2.62 -4.81 21.57
CA PRO A 200 -1.30 -5.15 22.11
C PRO A 200 -0.25 -5.56 21.07
N ASP A 201 -0.68 -6.24 20.00
CA ASP A 201 0.22 -6.70 18.93
C ASP A 201 0.65 -5.58 17.96
N ALA A 202 -0.09 -4.46 17.95
CA ALA A 202 0.10 -3.34 17.04
C ALA A 202 1.50 -2.72 17.16
N ALA A 203 2.09 -2.73 18.36
CA ALA A 203 3.43 -2.23 18.56
C ALA A 203 4.44 -2.96 17.68
N GLN A 204 4.38 -4.29 17.62
CA GLN A 204 5.33 -5.08 16.82
C GLN A 204 5.05 -4.94 15.32
N SER A 205 3.79 -5.07 14.91
CA SER A 205 3.43 -5.02 13.49
C SER A 205 3.66 -3.66 12.86
N GLU A 206 3.43 -2.58 13.60
CA GLU A 206 3.66 -1.24 13.06
C GLU A 206 5.13 -0.90 12.99
N ARG A 207 5.94 -1.30 13.99
CA ARG A 207 7.40 -1.14 13.93
C ARG A 207 8.01 -1.85 12.72
N SER A 208 7.47 -3.01 12.33
CA SER A 208 7.92 -3.73 11.13
C SER A 208 7.68 -2.90 9.87
N LEU A 209 6.47 -2.35 9.68
CA LEU A 209 6.17 -1.52 8.51
C LEU A 209 6.88 -0.16 8.55
N GLU A 210 6.99 0.49 9.71
CA GLU A 210 7.79 1.73 9.84
C GLU A 210 9.26 1.51 9.50
N ARG A 211 9.81 0.33 9.83
CA ARG A 211 11.17 -0.03 9.45
C ARG A 211 11.31 -0.25 7.95
N ASN A 212 10.30 -0.85 7.30
CA ASN A 212 10.31 -1.04 5.86
C ASN A 212 10.05 0.28 5.11
N GLU A 213 8.83 0.79 5.19
CA GLU A 213 8.31 1.91 4.39
C GLU A 213 8.57 3.26 5.07
N GLY A 214 8.47 3.33 6.40
CA GLY A 214 8.61 4.61 7.11
C GLY A 214 10.03 5.16 7.07
N LEU A 215 11.05 4.29 7.18
CA LEU A 215 12.46 4.68 7.01
C LEU A 215 12.81 5.00 5.56
N ALA A 216 12.20 4.31 4.60
CA ALA A 216 12.34 4.62 3.19
C ALA A 216 11.76 6.00 2.86
N GLU A 217 10.55 6.30 3.35
CA GLU A 217 9.90 7.60 3.13
C GLU A 217 10.64 8.74 3.83
N TYR A 218 11.03 8.53 5.09
CA TYR A 218 11.88 9.47 5.81
C TYR A 218 13.18 9.77 5.04
N THR A 219 13.79 8.74 4.46
CA THR A 219 15.02 8.88 3.66
C THR A 219 14.75 9.65 2.37
N GLY A 220 13.64 9.33 1.71
CA GLY A 220 13.11 10.05 0.55
C GLY A 220 13.03 11.55 0.80
N ILE A 221 12.39 11.96 1.90
CA ILE A 221 12.27 13.36 2.30
C ILE A 221 13.62 13.96 2.74
N ALA A 222 14.41 13.24 3.53
CA ALA A 222 15.67 13.75 4.06
C ALA A 222 16.67 14.10 2.94
N ILE A 223 16.71 13.29 1.88
CA ILE A 223 17.63 13.41 0.74
C ILE A 223 17.00 14.18 -0.41
N GLY A 224 15.71 13.96 -0.70
CA GLY A 224 15.00 14.57 -1.81
C GLY A 224 14.68 16.05 -1.58
N ALA A 225 14.48 16.50 -0.34
CA ALA A 225 14.22 17.90 -0.06
C ALA A 225 15.46 18.78 -0.30
N VAL A 226 15.30 19.87 -1.03
CA VAL A 226 16.36 20.83 -1.36
C VAL A 226 16.56 21.91 -0.30
N SER A 227 15.62 22.06 0.64
CA SER A 227 15.69 23.01 1.75
C SER A 227 15.00 22.48 3.02
N PRO A 228 15.31 23.03 4.22
CA PRO A 228 14.59 22.70 5.45
C PRO A 228 13.09 23.02 5.38
N ALA A 229 12.71 24.08 4.65
CA ALA A 229 11.31 24.46 4.46
C ALA A 229 10.58 23.42 3.60
N GLU A 230 11.17 23.00 2.48
CA GLU A 230 10.60 21.94 1.63
C GLU A 230 10.51 20.61 2.39
N ARG A 231 11.52 20.27 3.20
CA ARG A 231 11.49 19.06 4.03
C ARG A 231 10.28 19.05 4.99
N THR A 232 10.03 20.18 5.63
CA THR A 232 8.86 20.35 6.52
C THR A 232 7.56 20.27 5.73
N ALA A 233 7.49 20.88 4.54
CA ALA A 233 6.32 20.86 3.68
C ALA A 233 5.98 19.45 3.18
N LEU A 234 6.96 18.69 2.68
CA LEU A 234 6.78 17.30 2.23
C LEU A 234 6.33 16.39 3.38
N THR A 235 6.96 16.51 4.55
CA THR A 235 6.54 15.75 5.75
C THR A 235 5.10 16.10 6.15
N ALA A 236 4.72 17.37 6.09
CA ALA A 236 3.37 17.80 6.40
C ALA A 236 2.34 17.30 5.37
N ASP A 237 2.74 17.19 4.10
CA ASP A 237 1.93 16.59 3.04
C ASP A 237 1.65 15.11 3.33
N ASP A 238 2.66 14.30 3.66
CA ASP A 238 2.47 12.87 4.01
C ASP A 238 1.54 12.69 5.22
N LEU A 239 1.67 13.56 6.23
CA LEU A 239 0.82 13.51 7.42
C LEU A 239 -0.67 13.83 7.14
N VAL A 240 -1.00 14.30 5.93
CA VAL A 240 -2.37 14.66 5.52
C VAL A 240 -2.86 13.84 4.32
N SER A 241 -2.01 13.55 3.34
CA SER A 241 -2.38 12.91 2.07
C SER A 241 -2.94 11.49 2.27
N HIS A 242 -2.41 10.75 3.24
CA HIS A 242 -2.82 9.38 3.55
C HIS A 242 -4.16 9.28 4.30
N VAL A 243 -4.72 10.38 4.81
CA VAL A 243 -6.03 10.40 5.50
C VAL A 243 -7.17 9.93 4.59
N SER A 244 -7.03 10.18 3.28
CA SER A 244 -8.01 9.78 2.26
C SER A 244 -7.95 8.30 1.88
N ALA A 245 -6.95 7.55 2.37
CA ALA A 245 -6.76 6.16 1.98
C ALA A 245 -7.92 5.26 2.44
N PRO A 246 -8.38 4.33 1.59
CA PRO A 246 -9.42 3.34 1.95
C PRO A 246 -9.04 2.44 3.13
N SER A 247 -7.74 2.23 3.35
CA SER A 247 -7.17 1.48 4.46
C SER A 247 -5.84 2.12 4.88
N PHE A 248 -5.54 2.05 6.19
CA PHE A 248 -4.26 2.52 6.75
C PHE A 248 -3.25 1.40 6.99
N VAL A 249 -3.66 0.13 6.82
CA VAL A 249 -2.86 -1.08 7.15
C VAL A 249 -1.46 -1.08 6.51
N ARG A 250 -1.35 -0.52 5.30
CA ARG A 250 -0.10 -0.44 4.54
C ARG A 250 0.43 0.97 4.32
N SER A 251 -0.39 1.99 4.58
CA SER A 251 -0.08 3.39 4.23
C SER A 251 0.36 4.24 5.41
N PHE A 252 0.11 3.81 6.65
CA PHE A 252 0.38 4.67 7.80
C PHE A 252 1.86 5.02 7.98
N ALA A 253 2.75 4.12 7.59
CA ALA A 253 4.19 4.24 7.83
C ALA A 253 4.82 5.38 7.01
N TYR A 254 4.28 5.70 5.83
CA TYR A 254 4.70 6.84 5.02
C TYR A 254 4.44 8.18 5.75
N ALA A 255 3.42 8.27 6.59
CA ALA A 255 3.18 9.44 7.43
C ALA A 255 4.03 9.45 8.70
N THR A 256 4.09 8.33 9.43
CA THR A 256 4.76 8.28 10.74
C THR A 256 6.28 8.29 10.61
N GLY A 257 6.85 7.65 9.58
CA GLY A 257 8.29 7.60 9.34
C GLY A 257 8.94 9.00 9.30
N PRO A 258 8.58 9.86 8.33
CA PRO A 258 9.00 11.25 8.26
C PRO A 258 8.63 12.06 9.50
N GLY A 259 7.40 11.93 9.99
CA GLY A 259 6.90 12.69 11.15
C GLY A 259 7.74 12.49 12.41
N TYR A 260 8.07 11.23 12.75
CA TYR A 260 8.98 10.94 13.87
C TYR A 260 10.44 11.24 13.52
N GLY A 261 10.89 10.90 12.31
CA GLY A 261 12.29 11.06 11.90
C GLY A 261 12.77 12.52 11.96
N LEU A 262 11.94 13.48 11.53
CA LEU A 262 12.26 14.92 11.63
C LEU A 262 12.36 15.40 13.09
N LEU A 263 11.51 14.88 13.99
CA LEU A 263 11.58 15.20 15.41
C LEU A 263 12.83 14.57 16.05
N LEU A 264 13.16 13.34 15.67
CA LEU A 264 14.35 12.63 16.12
C LEU A 264 15.65 13.31 15.65
N ASP A 265 15.68 13.88 14.44
CA ASP A 265 16.82 14.67 13.97
C ASP A 265 17.16 15.83 14.92
N ARG A 266 16.15 16.40 15.57
CA ARG A 266 16.32 17.48 16.54
C ARG A 266 16.66 16.96 17.93
N TYR A 267 15.92 15.99 18.44
CA TYR A 267 15.96 15.59 19.85
C TYR A 267 16.93 14.45 20.14
N LEU A 268 17.33 13.68 19.12
CA LEU A 268 18.26 12.57 19.24
C LEU A 268 19.11 12.42 17.97
N PRO A 269 20.07 13.32 17.68
CA PRO A 269 20.80 13.32 16.40
C PRO A 269 21.41 11.98 15.98
N ALA A 270 21.80 11.13 16.93
CA ALA A 270 22.36 9.79 16.70
C ALA A 270 21.30 8.66 16.57
N TRP A 271 20.01 8.99 16.41
CA TRP A 271 18.92 8.01 16.42
C TRP A 271 19.05 6.95 15.32
N ARG A 272 19.59 7.29 14.15
CA ARG A 272 19.80 6.36 13.02
C ARG A 272 20.78 5.23 13.35
N GLN A 273 21.70 5.44 14.28
CA GLN A 273 22.55 4.35 14.79
C GLN A 273 21.78 3.45 15.76
N ARG A 274 20.87 4.03 16.54
CA ARG A 274 20.10 3.30 17.55
C ARG A 274 18.98 2.45 16.94
N ILE A 275 18.30 2.95 15.90
CA ILE A 275 17.19 2.26 15.22
C ILE A 275 17.62 0.95 14.55
N ARG A 276 18.93 0.77 14.28
CA ARG A 276 19.51 -0.49 13.80
C ARG A 276 19.32 -1.65 14.76
N THR A 277 19.17 -1.36 16.06
CA THR A 277 18.84 -2.38 17.05
C THR A 277 17.49 -3.01 16.69
N PRO A 278 17.38 -4.34 16.62
CA PRO A 278 16.10 -5.02 16.45
C PRO A 278 15.07 -4.52 17.47
N ASP A 279 13.80 -4.51 17.07
CA ASP A 279 12.65 -4.10 17.90
C ASP A 279 12.67 -2.66 18.44
N THR A 280 13.66 -1.84 18.12
CA THR A 280 13.63 -0.40 18.46
C THR A 280 12.75 0.33 17.44
N GLY A 281 11.70 1.03 17.91
CA GLY A 281 10.82 1.84 17.08
C GLY A 281 11.11 3.34 17.11
N LEU A 282 10.63 4.07 16.11
CA LEU A 282 10.80 5.53 16.00
C LEU A 282 10.16 6.27 17.19
N SER A 283 8.93 5.87 17.57
CA SER A 283 8.24 6.43 18.74
C SER A 283 8.95 6.14 20.05
N ASP A 284 9.58 4.97 20.19
CA ASP A 284 10.28 4.58 21.42
C ASP A 284 11.51 5.46 21.62
N LEU A 285 12.25 5.70 20.54
CA LEU A 285 13.40 6.61 20.52
C LEU A 285 12.97 8.03 20.86
N LEU A 286 11.85 8.52 20.30
CA LEU A 286 11.39 9.88 20.56
C LEU A 286 10.89 10.03 22.00
N ALA A 287 10.12 9.07 22.50
CA ALA A 287 9.67 9.04 23.89
C ALA A 287 10.86 9.07 24.85
N GLY A 288 11.89 8.26 24.60
CA GLY A 288 13.14 8.25 25.37
C GLY A 288 13.87 9.60 25.32
N ALA A 289 14.01 10.20 24.13
CA ALA A 289 14.68 11.50 23.96
C ALA A 289 13.96 12.67 24.66
N LEU A 290 12.63 12.57 24.77
CA LEU A 290 11.80 13.59 25.41
C LEU A 290 11.53 13.29 26.90
N GLY A 291 11.99 12.15 27.43
CA GLY A 291 11.73 11.73 28.80
C GLY A 291 10.25 11.41 29.08
N ILE A 292 9.49 11.03 28.06
CA ILE A 292 8.06 10.78 28.15
C ILE A 292 7.82 9.31 28.52
N LYS A 293 7.03 9.09 29.57
CA LYS A 293 6.58 7.77 30.01
C LYS A 293 5.06 7.70 29.91
N ASN A 294 4.55 6.95 28.94
CA ASN A 294 3.10 6.78 28.73
C ASN A 294 2.57 5.54 29.45
N VAL A 295 2.92 5.42 30.74
CA VAL A 295 2.41 4.35 31.61
C VAL A 295 1.10 4.87 32.20
N ASN A 296 -0.02 4.21 31.93
CA ASN A 296 -1.38 4.56 32.39
C ASN A 296 -2.12 5.66 31.60
N VAL A 297 -2.06 5.61 30.27
CA VAL A 297 -2.95 6.42 29.42
C VAL A 297 -4.41 6.04 29.68
N THR A 298 -5.28 7.03 29.91
CA THR A 298 -6.72 6.85 30.14
C THR A 298 -7.55 7.45 29.00
N ASP A 299 -8.77 6.95 28.79
CA ASP A 299 -9.66 7.47 27.73
C ASP A 299 -10.02 8.93 27.96
N ALA A 300 -10.22 9.33 29.22
CA ALA A 300 -10.47 10.72 29.58
C ALA A 300 -9.29 11.65 29.22
N GLN A 301 -8.05 11.18 29.39
CA GLN A 301 -6.86 11.92 28.94
C GLN A 301 -6.81 12.03 27.42
N VAL A 302 -7.05 10.92 26.70
CA VAL A 302 -7.07 10.89 25.24
C VAL A 302 -8.11 11.87 24.70
N GLN A 303 -9.35 11.80 25.18
CA GLN A 303 -10.44 12.68 24.73
C GLN A 303 -10.14 14.16 24.97
N ARG A 304 -9.61 14.49 26.16
CA ARG A 304 -9.21 15.87 26.48
C ARG A 304 -8.10 16.39 25.56
N ARG A 305 -7.10 15.57 25.22
CA ARG A 305 -6.01 15.98 24.31
C ARG A 305 -6.47 16.03 22.87
N ALA A 306 -7.33 15.11 22.45
CA ALA A 306 -7.89 15.04 21.11
C ALA A 306 -8.64 16.32 20.71
N ALA A 307 -9.20 17.07 21.68
CA ALA A 307 -9.85 18.36 21.43
C ALA A 307 -8.93 19.37 20.71
N ALA A 308 -7.61 19.32 20.93
CA ALA A 308 -6.65 20.19 20.24
C ALA A 308 -6.38 19.78 18.77
N TYR A 309 -6.95 18.67 18.31
CA TYR A 309 -6.70 18.03 17.01
C TYR A 309 -8.00 17.64 16.29
N ASP A 310 -9.07 18.41 16.53
CA ASP A 310 -10.43 18.21 16.01
C ASP A 310 -10.99 16.80 16.28
N GLY A 311 -10.62 16.23 17.44
CA GLY A 311 -10.98 14.88 17.85
C GLY A 311 -12.47 14.57 17.82
N PRO A 312 -13.38 15.45 18.29
CA PRO A 312 -14.82 15.18 18.22
C PRO A 312 -15.34 15.04 16.78
N ALA A 313 -14.94 15.95 15.89
CA ALA A 313 -15.35 15.92 14.48
C ALA A 313 -14.77 14.69 13.76
N LEU A 314 -13.50 14.36 14.05
CA LEU A 314 -12.84 13.17 13.52
C LEU A 314 -13.53 11.87 13.97
N LEU A 315 -13.90 11.77 15.25
CA LEU A 315 -14.59 10.60 15.77
C LEU A 315 -15.95 10.40 15.08
N ALA A 316 -16.71 11.49 14.89
CA ALA A 316 -17.98 11.45 14.18
C ALA A 316 -17.82 10.98 12.72
N ALA A 317 -16.77 11.45 12.03
CA ALA A 317 -16.45 11.01 10.67
C ALA A 317 -16.09 9.52 10.60
N GLU A 318 -15.28 9.02 11.54
CA GLU A 318 -14.91 7.61 11.63
C GLU A 318 -16.09 6.71 12.03
N GLN A 319 -16.99 7.17 12.89
CA GLN A 319 -18.25 6.50 13.19
C GLN A 319 -19.13 6.37 11.95
N ALA A 320 -19.26 7.43 11.15
CA ALA A 320 -20.01 7.38 9.91
C ALA A 320 -19.36 6.45 8.87
N ARG A 321 -18.02 6.41 8.79
CA ARG A 321 -17.28 5.46 7.94
C ARG A 321 -17.53 4.01 8.38
N GLU A 322 -17.44 3.74 9.68
CA GLU A 322 -17.71 2.41 10.23
C GLU A 322 -19.16 1.98 9.99
N GLN A 323 -20.12 2.87 10.17
CA GLN A 323 -21.53 2.57 9.91
C GLN A 323 -21.77 2.18 8.44
N ARG A 324 -21.15 2.90 7.48
CA ARG A 324 -21.20 2.53 6.06
C ARG A 324 -20.57 1.17 5.80
N HIS A 325 -19.41 0.90 6.41
CA HIS A 325 -18.74 -0.39 6.28
C HIS A 325 -19.60 -1.55 6.79
N GLN A 326 -20.25 -1.39 7.95
CA GLN A 326 -21.16 -2.40 8.49
C GLN A 326 -22.41 -2.60 7.62
N GLN A 327 -22.93 -1.52 7.01
CA GLN A 327 -24.00 -1.61 6.02
C GLN A 327 -23.56 -2.39 4.78
N ASP A 328 -22.35 -2.16 4.28
CA ASP A 328 -21.78 -2.90 3.16
C ASP A 328 -21.58 -4.38 3.49
N ILE A 329 -21.03 -4.71 4.67
CA ILE A 329 -20.91 -6.09 5.13
C ILE A 329 -22.29 -6.78 5.17
N ALA A 330 -23.29 -6.14 5.77
CA ALA A 330 -24.64 -6.69 5.86
C ALA A 330 -25.26 -6.90 4.47
N ARG A 331 -25.10 -5.91 3.58
CA ARG A 331 -25.56 -5.99 2.19
C ARG A 331 -24.88 -7.13 1.44
N TYR A 332 -23.56 -7.26 1.54
CA TYR A 332 -22.82 -8.32 0.86
C TYR A 332 -23.13 -9.71 1.41
N LYS A 333 -23.29 -9.86 2.73
CA LYS A 333 -23.74 -11.14 3.32
C LYS A 333 -25.11 -11.55 2.78
N ALA A 334 -26.08 -10.63 2.81
CA ALA A 334 -27.41 -10.90 2.28
C ALA A 334 -27.38 -11.29 0.79
N LEU A 335 -26.52 -10.65 -0.01
CA LEU A 335 -26.46 -10.84 -1.46
C LEU A 335 -25.65 -12.07 -1.89
N LEU A 336 -24.56 -12.38 -1.21
CA LEU A 336 -23.52 -13.31 -1.69
C LEU A 336 -23.36 -14.56 -0.81
N VAL A 337 -23.91 -14.54 0.40
CA VAL A 337 -23.83 -15.64 1.37
C VAL A 337 -25.22 -16.20 1.65
N ASP A 338 -26.13 -15.39 2.17
CA ASP A 338 -27.41 -15.86 2.70
C ASP A 338 -28.46 -16.06 1.59
N GLY A 339 -28.48 -15.16 0.61
CA GLY A 339 -29.41 -15.19 -0.51
C GLY A 339 -28.99 -16.11 -1.67
N PRO A 340 -29.86 -16.23 -2.69
CA PRO A 340 -29.54 -16.93 -3.92
C PRO A 340 -28.37 -16.31 -4.67
N ARG A 341 -27.43 -17.13 -5.12
CA ARG A 341 -26.21 -16.70 -5.82
C ARG A 341 -25.95 -17.49 -7.09
N LEU A 342 -25.28 -16.84 -8.03
CA LEU A 342 -24.64 -17.51 -9.17
C LEU A 342 -23.25 -17.96 -8.74
N VAL A 343 -22.99 -19.26 -8.84
CA VAL A 343 -21.72 -19.90 -8.56
C VAL A 343 -20.93 -20.05 -9.86
N LEU A 344 -19.71 -19.51 -9.89
CA LEU A 344 -18.77 -19.70 -10.98
C LEU A 344 -17.57 -20.52 -10.47
N PRO A 345 -17.40 -21.77 -10.93
CA PRO A 345 -16.22 -22.56 -10.59
C PRO A 345 -14.98 -21.93 -11.22
N LEU A 346 -13.86 -21.91 -10.50
CA LEU A 346 -12.60 -21.33 -10.95
C LEU A 346 -11.57 -22.43 -11.15
N HIS A 347 -10.94 -22.41 -12.31
CA HIS A 347 -9.81 -23.25 -12.67
C HIS A 347 -8.74 -22.36 -13.31
N GLU A 348 -7.55 -22.33 -12.70
CA GLU A 348 -6.44 -21.43 -13.06
C GLU A 348 -6.85 -19.99 -13.40
N PRO A 349 -7.62 -19.29 -12.53
CA PRO A 349 -8.23 -18.03 -12.89
C PRO A 349 -7.20 -16.91 -13.05
N LYS A 350 -7.41 -16.03 -14.04
CA LYS A 350 -6.71 -14.74 -14.13
C LYS A 350 -7.60 -13.66 -13.54
N VAL A 351 -7.12 -13.01 -12.47
CA VAL A 351 -7.92 -12.07 -11.67
C VAL A 351 -7.30 -10.67 -11.70
N MET A 352 -8.11 -9.67 -12.00
CA MET A 352 -7.76 -8.25 -11.92
C MET A 352 -8.73 -7.56 -10.96
N PHE A 353 -8.20 -6.82 -9.98
CA PHE A 353 -8.99 -6.15 -8.95
C PHE A 353 -8.22 -4.99 -8.32
N ASN A 354 -8.92 -4.16 -7.55
CA ASN A 354 -8.30 -3.16 -6.69
C ASN A 354 -8.03 -3.79 -5.30
N PRO A 355 -6.76 -3.96 -4.88
CA PRO A 355 -6.44 -4.59 -3.60
C PRO A 355 -6.79 -3.71 -2.38
N SER A 356 -7.06 -2.41 -2.58
CA SER A 356 -7.34 -1.47 -1.49
C SER A 356 -8.80 -1.41 -1.05
N THR A 357 -9.71 -2.10 -1.74
CA THR A 357 -11.17 -2.00 -1.49
C THR A 357 -11.80 -3.31 -1.01
N LEU A 358 -10.97 -4.31 -0.69
CA LEU A 358 -11.44 -5.64 -0.31
C LEU A 358 -12.23 -5.60 1.01
N VAL A 359 -13.30 -6.41 1.09
CA VAL A 359 -14.14 -6.52 2.29
C VAL A 359 -14.17 -7.98 2.76
N PRO A 360 -13.42 -8.33 3.81
CA PRO A 360 -13.45 -9.68 4.38
C PRO A 360 -14.83 -10.00 4.99
N LEU A 361 -15.37 -11.18 4.69
CA LEU A 361 -16.61 -11.71 5.27
C LEU A 361 -16.37 -12.93 6.17
N GLY A 362 -15.16 -13.06 6.74
CA GLY A 362 -14.79 -14.17 7.61
C GLY A 362 -14.63 -15.48 6.84
N GLU A 363 -15.19 -16.57 7.35
CA GLU A 363 -15.08 -17.91 6.74
C GLU A 363 -15.72 -18.01 5.35
N ALA A 364 -16.64 -17.09 5.01
CA ALA A 364 -17.26 -17.05 3.70
C ALA A 364 -16.29 -16.64 2.57
N GLY A 365 -15.19 -15.93 2.91
CA GLY A 365 -14.21 -15.42 1.96
C GLY A 365 -14.15 -13.89 1.92
N THR A 366 -13.69 -13.36 0.80
CA THR A 366 -13.44 -11.92 0.63
C THR A 366 -14.28 -11.38 -0.50
N VAL A 367 -14.97 -10.27 -0.25
CA VAL A 367 -15.69 -9.54 -1.28
C VAL A 367 -14.76 -8.59 -2.00
N TYR A 368 -14.82 -8.65 -3.32
CA TYR A 368 -14.15 -7.76 -4.25
C TYR A 368 -15.22 -6.85 -4.85
N PRO A 369 -15.32 -5.57 -4.43
CA PRO A 369 -16.34 -4.66 -4.94
C PRO A 369 -16.31 -4.51 -6.47
N THR A 370 -15.09 -4.47 -7.01
CA THR A 370 -14.83 -4.57 -8.45
C THR A 370 -13.83 -5.69 -8.70
N ILE A 371 -14.10 -6.50 -9.72
CA ILE A 371 -13.23 -7.61 -10.12
C ILE A 371 -13.50 -7.98 -11.56
N LYS A 372 -12.45 -8.37 -12.27
CA LYS A 372 -12.54 -9.06 -13.55
C LYS A 372 -11.84 -10.39 -13.44
N VAL A 373 -12.55 -11.46 -13.81
CA VAL A 373 -12.03 -12.83 -13.76
C VAL A 373 -12.15 -13.46 -15.13
N LEU A 374 -11.10 -14.15 -15.55
CA LEU A 374 -11.09 -15.05 -16.68
C LEU A 374 -10.86 -16.48 -16.18
N SER A 375 -11.61 -17.43 -16.70
CA SER A 375 -11.51 -18.88 -16.42
C SER A 375 -11.98 -19.67 -17.65
N ASP A 376 -11.96 -21.00 -17.60
CA ASP A 376 -12.41 -21.90 -18.68
C ASP A 376 -13.81 -21.57 -19.24
N TRP A 377 -14.73 -21.12 -18.38
CA TRP A 377 -16.10 -20.74 -18.78
C TRP A 377 -16.21 -19.40 -19.50
N GLY A 378 -15.15 -18.58 -19.53
CA GLY A 378 -15.14 -17.28 -20.19
C GLY A 378 -14.66 -16.15 -19.27
N ALA A 379 -15.33 -15.00 -19.31
CA ALA A 379 -14.94 -13.82 -18.56
C ALA A 379 -16.12 -13.15 -17.84
N ILE A 380 -15.90 -12.71 -16.60
CA ILE A 380 -16.85 -11.89 -15.85
C ILE A 380 -16.20 -10.57 -15.47
N GLU A 381 -16.96 -9.49 -15.59
CA GLU A 381 -16.62 -8.16 -15.08
C GLU A 381 -17.68 -7.72 -14.09
N VAL A 382 -17.27 -7.36 -12.88
CA VAL A 382 -18.13 -7.07 -11.74
C VAL A 382 -17.86 -5.67 -11.23
N SER A 383 -18.92 -4.92 -10.95
CA SER A 383 -18.92 -3.56 -10.41
C SER A 383 -19.73 -3.38 -9.13
N ALA A 384 -20.53 -4.39 -8.71
CA ALA A 384 -21.36 -4.33 -7.50
C ALA A 384 -21.02 -5.39 -6.44
N GLY A 385 -19.84 -6.01 -6.53
CA GLY A 385 -19.33 -7.00 -5.59
C GLY A 385 -19.44 -8.45 -6.04
N ALA A 386 -18.34 -9.18 -5.93
CA ALA A 386 -18.27 -10.63 -5.99
C ALA A 386 -17.59 -11.18 -4.75
N LEU A 387 -18.03 -12.33 -4.25
CA LEU A 387 -17.39 -13.03 -3.15
C LEU A 387 -16.48 -14.11 -3.72
N LEU A 388 -15.19 -14.02 -3.45
CA LEU A 388 -14.23 -15.08 -3.75
C LEU A 388 -14.08 -15.98 -2.52
N ALA A 389 -14.32 -17.28 -2.72
CA ALA A 389 -14.18 -18.27 -1.66
C ALA A 389 -12.73 -18.36 -1.16
N PRO A 390 -12.50 -18.72 0.12
CA PRO A 390 -11.14 -18.85 0.68
C PRO A 390 -10.26 -19.87 -0.05
N ASP A 391 -10.86 -20.88 -0.69
CA ASP A 391 -10.16 -21.92 -1.45
C ASP A 391 -9.79 -21.49 -2.88
N TRP A 392 -10.20 -20.28 -3.30
CA TRP A 392 -10.01 -19.74 -4.65
C TRP A 392 -10.64 -20.60 -5.77
N LYS A 393 -11.53 -21.54 -5.42
CA LYS A 393 -12.20 -22.43 -6.39
C LYS A 393 -13.56 -21.92 -6.83
N HIS A 394 -14.12 -20.94 -6.15
CA HIS A 394 -15.46 -20.43 -6.47
C HIS A 394 -15.50 -18.91 -6.36
N LEU A 395 -16.11 -18.30 -7.37
CA LEU A 395 -16.56 -16.92 -7.34
C LEU A 395 -18.09 -16.91 -7.25
N TYR A 396 -18.64 -16.07 -6.37
CA TYR A 396 -20.07 -15.89 -6.20
C TYR A 396 -20.48 -14.48 -6.57
N VAL A 397 -21.55 -14.35 -7.36
CA VAL A 397 -22.20 -13.07 -7.66
C VAL A 397 -23.71 -13.19 -7.45
N ALA A 398 -24.39 -12.04 -7.37
CA ALA A 398 -25.85 -12.01 -7.29
C ALA A 398 -26.48 -12.74 -8.49
N VAL A 399 -27.55 -13.50 -8.29
CA VAL A 399 -28.28 -14.12 -9.41
C VAL A 399 -28.80 -13.07 -10.41
N PRO A 400 -28.77 -13.35 -11.72
CA PRO A 400 -29.35 -12.47 -12.72
C PRO A 400 -30.89 -12.52 -12.66
N GLY A 401 -31.55 -11.60 -13.38
CA GLY A 401 -33.01 -11.59 -13.47
C GLY A 401 -33.58 -12.89 -14.07
N LYS A 402 -34.82 -13.25 -13.72
CA LYS A 402 -35.46 -14.53 -14.14
C LYS A 402 -35.50 -14.76 -15.66
N GLN A 403 -35.48 -13.69 -16.45
CA GLN A 403 -35.52 -13.72 -17.92
C GLN A 403 -34.11 -13.68 -18.56
N ALA A 404 -33.04 -13.70 -17.74
CA ALA A 404 -31.69 -13.66 -18.27
C ALA A 404 -31.39 -14.88 -19.15
N ALA A 405 -30.61 -14.64 -20.21
CA ALA A 405 -30.09 -15.69 -21.06
C ALA A 405 -29.31 -16.72 -20.23
N ARG A 406 -29.24 -17.96 -20.71
CA ARG A 406 -28.49 -19.05 -20.04
C ARG A 406 -27.13 -19.31 -20.68
N THR A 407 -26.84 -18.72 -21.84
CA THR A 407 -25.62 -18.89 -22.63
C THR A 407 -25.18 -17.54 -23.19
N GLY A 408 -23.94 -17.46 -23.71
CA GLY A 408 -23.40 -16.24 -24.31
C GLY A 408 -23.20 -15.12 -23.28
N THR A 409 -23.62 -13.91 -23.63
CA THR A 409 -23.49 -12.73 -22.75
C THR A 409 -24.72 -12.58 -21.85
N ILE A 410 -24.48 -12.56 -20.54
CA ILE A 410 -25.49 -12.50 -19.48
C ILE A 410 -25.17 -11.31 -18.60
N ALA A 411 -26.16 -10.44 -18.39
CA ALA A 411 -26.06 -9.34 -17.44
C ALA A 411 -26.82 -9.67 -16.16
N GLY A 412 -26.22 -9.32 -15.02
CA GLY A 412 -26.88 -9.33 -13.72
C GLY A 412 -26.64 -8.03 -12.97
N PRO A 413 -27.09 -7.95 -11.70
CA PRO A 413 -26.95 -6.74 -10.90
C PRO A 413 -25.48 -6.37 -10.69
N GLY A 414 -24.99 -5.40 -11.47
CA GLY A 414 -23.61 -4.91 -11.40
C GLY A 414 -22.56 -5.95 -11.79
N TRP A 415 -22.87 -6.80 -12.77
CA TRP A 415 -21.88 -7.64 -13.43
C TRP A 415 -22.32 -8.04 -14.84
N THR A 416 -21.34 -8.33 -15.70
CA THR A 416 -21.54 -8.90 -17.03
C THR A 416 -20.68 -10.15 -17.16
N LEU A 417 -21.31 -11.26 -17.51
CA LEU A 417 -20.69 -12.56 -17.75
C LEU A 417 -20.74 -12.84 -19.25
N LYS A 418 -19.59 -13.13 -19.87
CA LYS A 418 -19.49 -13.63 -21.23
C LYS A 418 -19.04 -15.09 -21.18
N LEU A 419 -19.97 -16.01 -21.42
CA LEU A 419 -19.69 -17.43 -21.47
C LEU A 419 -19.07 -17.82 -22.82
N ASN A 420 -18.11 -18.74 -22.78
CA ASN A 420 -17.60 -19.44 -23.95
C ASN A 420 -18.64 -20.44 -24.47
N ASP A 421 -18.51 -20.83 -25.75
CA ASP A 421 -19.34 -21.89 -26.32
C ASP A 421 -19.19 -23.19 -25.53
N GLY A 422 -20.29 -23.92 -25.36
CA GLY A 422 -20.31 -25.14 -24.55
C GLY A 422 -20.46 -24.91 -23.05
N TRP A 423 -20.62 -23.67 -22.59
CA TRP A 423 -20.95 -23.35 -21.19
C TRP A 423 -22.34 -22.74 -21.05
N ARG A 424 -23.01 -23.01 -19.92
CA ARG A 424 -24.32 -22.44 -19.61
C ARG A 424 -24.55 -22.26 -18.12
N MET A 425 -25.55 -21.46 -17.77
CA MET A 425 -26.09 -21.37 -16.41
C MET A 425 -27.19 -22.40 -16.18
N GLU A 426 -27.05 -23.21 -15.16
CA GLU A 426 -28.01 -24.22 -14.70
C GLU A 426 -28.46 -23.92 -13.27
N ALA A 427 -29.38 -24.75 -12.74
CA ALA A 427 -29.77 -24.67 -11.33
C ALA A 427 -28.58 -25.07 -10.44
N GLY A 428 -28.34 -24.30 -9.38
CA GLY A 428 -27.34 -24.61 -8.36
C GLY A 428 -27.85 -25.55 -7.28
N GLU A 429 -27.00 -25.85 -6.31
CA GLU A 429 -27.30 -26.78 -5.22
C GLU A 429 -28.39 -26.28 -4.27
N ARG A 430 -28.39 -24.98 -3.94
CA ARG A 430 -29.38 -24.38 -3.04
C ARG A 430 -30.60 -23.89 -3.83
N PRO A 431 -31.80 -23.89 -3.24
CA PRO A 431 -32.98 -23.32 -3.88
C PRO A 431 -32.75 -21.88 -4.36
N GLY A 432 -32.89 -21.66 -5.67
CA GLY A 432 -32.72 -20.37 -6.30
C GLY A 432 -31.28 -20.03 -6.73
N ASP A 433 -30.27 -20.77 -6.26
CA ASP A 433 -28.91 -20.62 -6.77
C ASP A 433 -28.84 -21.03 -8.24
N LEU A 434 -27.85 -20.48 -8.93
CA LEU A 434 -27.46 -20.89 -10.27
C LEU A 434 -26.00 -21.33 -10.28
N LEU A 435 -25.64 -22.19 -11.21
CA LEU A 435 -24.27 -22.67 -11.41
C LEU A 435 -23.87 -22.49 -12.87
N VAL A 436 -22.67 -21.99 -13.12
CA VAL A 436 -22.03 -22.08 -14.44
C VAL A 436 -21.39 -23.45 -14.58
N SER A 437 -21.84 -24.23 -15.57
CA SER A 437 -21.33 -25.57 -15.85
C SER A 437 -21.13 -25.78 -17.36
N PRO A 438 -20.27 -26.73 -17.77
CA PRO A 438 -20.26 -27.20 -19.14
C PRO A 438 -21.67 -27.69 -19.50
N ALA A 439 -22.19 -27.29 -20.65
CA ALA A 439 -23.39 -27.88 -21.19
C ALA A 439 -23.09 -29.36 -21.42
N ASN A 440 -23.75 -30.26 -20.68
CA ASN A 440 -23.64 -31.70 -20.93
C ASN A 440 -23.87 -31.95 -22.44
N GLN A 441 -22.82 -32.34 -23.15
CA GLN A 441 -22.96 -32.99 -24.44
C GLN A 441 -23.68 -34.30 -24.12
N GLY A 442 -24.97 -34.37 -24.43
CA GLY A 442 -25.78 -35.54 -24.14
C GLY A 442 -25.05 -36.80 -24.62
N ALA A 443 -24.91 -37.77 -23.73
CA ALA A 443 -24.79 -39.16 -24.13
C ALA A 443 -25.95 -39.42 -25.11
N HIS A 444 -25.58 -39.70 -26.36
CA HIS A 444 -26.51 -40.02 -27.45
C HIS A 444 -27.34 -41.27 -27.15
#